data_AF-A0A8T6UQN1-F1
#
_entry.id   AF-A0A8T6UQN1-F1
#
_cell.length_a   1.000
_cell.length_b   1.000
_cell.length_c   1.000
_cell.angle_alpha   90.00
_cell.angle_beta   90.00
_cell.angle_gamma   90.00
#
_symmetry.space_group_name_H-M   'P 1'
#
loop_
_entity.id
_entity.type
_entity.pdbx_description
1 polymer ?
#
loop_
_entity_poly.entity_id
_entity_poly.type
_entity_poly.pdbx_seq_one_letter_code
_entity_poly.pdbx_strand_id
1 'polypeptide(L)'
;RETGALVDSPGIARWFKDVLEVDWDATGEVFDADDDGLPSLFEEEHGFDPTDEDSDDDGETDYEEVFSFDTTRPTITITAPSPDTVFNTSDVTVEWEGYDTGSGIHHYEVRLDNNTWIPVARETSHKFTDLSNGEHTVEVKAVDRVGNTASDVIHFTVNTSLIGGPGFIEEVVLVLVVLAVVIFMLYVKKKD
;
A
#
# COMPACT_ATOMS: atom_id res chain seq x y z
N ARG A 1 -14.76 32.69 28.22
CA ARG A 1 -13.85 31.53 28.46
C ARG A 1 -13.65 30.96 27.08
N GLU A 2 -12.48 31.14 26.49
CA GLU A 2 -12.17 30.52 25.21
C GLU A 2 -11.82 29.06 25.49
N THR A 3 -12.67 28.15 25.00
CA THR A 3 -12.40 26.71 24.97
C THR A 3 -11.72 26.42 23.66
N GLY A 4 -10.38 26.30 23.68
CA GLY A 4 -9.64 25.77 22.53
C GLY A 4 -9.76 24.26 22.49
N ALA A 5 -10.24 23.71 21.38
CA ALA A 5 -10.12 22.29 21.08
C ALA A 5 -8.69 22.02 20.59
N LEU A 6 -7.96 21.14 21.28
CA LEU A 6 -6.68 20.65 20.78
C LEU A 6 -6.97 19.60 19.70
N VAL A 7 -6.71 19.94 18.45
CA VAL A 7 -6.77 19.00 17.33
C VAL A 7 -5.43 18.26 17.27
N ASP A 8 -5.42 16.99 17.65
CA ASP A 8 -4.20 16.15 17.75
C ASP A 8 -3.75 15.57 16.40
N SER A 9 -4.49 15.83 15.31
CA SER A 9 -4.21 15.31 13.97
C SER A 9 -3.78 16.43 13.01
N PRO A 10 -2.58 16.33 12.41
CA PRO A 10 -2.13 17.25 11.35
C PRO A 10 -3.04 17.27 10.12
N GLY A 11 -3.80 16.18 9.87
CA GLY A 11 -4.78 16.11 8.78
C GLY A 11 -6.03 16.94 9.10
N ILE A 12 -6.60 16.73 10.29
CA ILE A 12 -7.78 17.49 10.76
C ILE A 12 -7.43 18.98 10.86
N ALA A 13 -6.22 19.32 11.34
CA ALA A 13 -5.78 20.71 11.41
C ALA A 13 -5.60 21.37 10.02
N ARG A 14 -5.23 20.60 8.99
CA ARG A 14 -5.13 21.12 7.62
C ARG A 14 -6.50 21.28 6.99
N TRP A 15 -7.42 20.34 7.22
CA TRP A 15 -8.81 20.46 6.79
C TRP A 15 -9.47 21.72 7.38
N PHE A 16 -9.39 21.91 8.71
CA PHE A 16 -9.95 23.12 9.33
C PHE A 16 -9.31 24.39 8.81
N LYS A 17 -8.02 24.35 8.46
CA LYS A 17 -7.37 25.49 7.82
C LYS A 17 -7.99 25.74 6.44
N ASP A 18 -8.02 24.73 5.57
CA ASP A 18 -8.44 24.89 4.18
C ASP A 18 -9.94 25.25 4.06
N VAL A 19 -10.79 24.77 4.97
CA VAL A 19 -12.23 25.06 4.99
C VAL A 19 -12.54 26.41 5.68
N LEU A 20 -11.97 26.66 6.88
CA LEU A 20 -12.30 27.86 7.65
C LEU A 20 -11.50 29.12 7.24
N GLU A 21 -10.38 28.97 6.52
CA GLU A 21 -9.61 30.12 6.01
C GLU A 21 -10.37 30.87 4.91
N VAL A 22 -11.27 30.20 4.17
CA VAL A 22 -12.01 30.78 3.04
C VAL A 22 -12.84 31.99 3.48
N ASP A 23 -13.50 31.90 4.63
CA ASP A 23 -14.36 32.97 5.13
C ASP A 23 -13.68 33.88 6.16
N TRP A 24 -12.54 33.46 6.74
CA TRP A 24 -11.78 34.29 7.69
C TRP A 24 -11.31 35.62 7.09
N ASP A 25 -11.01 35.65 5.79
CA ASP A 25 -10.54 36.84 5.08
C ASP A 25 -11.68 37.63 4.40
N ALA A 26 -12.91 37.12 4.42
CA ALA A 26 -14.06 37.77 3.79
C ALA A 26 -14.83 38.63 4.78
N THR A 27 -14.86 39.94 4.52
CA THR A 27 -15.60 40.88 5.38
C THR A 27 -16.98 41.17 4.80
N GLY A 28 -18.03 40.73 5.49
CA GLY A 28 -19.41 41.20 5.24
C GLY A 28 -20.45 40.14 4.94
N GLU A 29 -20.04 38.89 4.70
CA GLU A 29 -20.95 37.75 4.58
C GLU A 29 -21.27 37.16 5.97
N VAL A 30 -22.38 36.43 6.05
CA VAL A 30 -22.69 35.60 7.22
C VAL A 30 -21.72 34.42 7.19
N PHE A 31 -21.09 34.10 8.33
CA PHE A 31 -20.08 33.06 8.39
C PHE A 31 -20.64 31.69 8.02
N ASP A 32 -21.83 31.40 8.54
CA ASP A 32 -22.56 30.14 8.42
C ASP A 32 -24.04 30.54 8.49
N ALA A 33 -24.75 30.45 7.37
CA ALA A 33 -26.06 31.06 7.18
C ALA A 33 -27.23 30.12 7.49
N ASP A 34 -26.99 28.81 7.49
CA ASP A 34 -27.94 27.76 7.85
C ASP A 34 -27.62 27.05 9.18
N ASP A 35 -26.48 27.35 9.80
CA ASP A 35 -25.99 26.84 11.11
C ASP A 35 -25.58 25.35 11.06
N ASP A 36 -25.15 24.85 9.88
CA ASP A 36 -24.71 23.48 9.66
C ASP A 36 -23.22 23.25 10.02
N GLY A 37 -22.44 24.34 10.15
CA GLY A 37 -21.02 24.35 10.50
C GLY A 37 -20.06 24.52 9.32
N LEU A 38 -20.55 24.63 8.09
CA LEU A 38 -19.78 24.93 6.88
C LEU A 38 -19.78 26.45 6.62
N PRO A 39 -18.65 27.05 6.17
CA PRO A 39 -18.66 28.47 5.87
C PRO A 39 -19.40 28.81 4.57
N SER A 40 -20.27 29.82 4.59
CA SER A 40 -21.11 30.20 3.44
C SER A 40 -20.36 30.53 2.14
N LEU A 41 -19.14 31.03 2.25
CA LEU A 41 -18.28 31.21 1.07
C LEU A 41 -17.65 29.92 0.54
N PHE A 42 -17.36 28.97 1.42
CA PHE A 42 -16.93 27.65 1.01
C PHE A 42 -18.04 26.96 0.23
N GLU A 43 -19.27 27.04 0.73
CA GLU A 43 -20.47 26.52 0.08
C GLU A 43 -20.65 27.10 -1.32
N GLU A 44 -20.64 28.43 -1.45
CA GLU A 44 -20.77 29.11 -2.75
C GLU A 44 -19.67 28.71 -3.75
N GLU A 45 -18.41 28.57 -3.30
CA GLU A 45 -17.30 28.16 -4.18
C GLU A 45 -17.42 26.71 -4.64
N HIS A 46 -18.00 25.83 -3.82
CA HIS A 46 -18.10 24.40 -4.07
C HIS A 46 -19.46 23.97 -4.65
N GLY A 47 -20.40 24.92 -4.79
CA GLY A 47 -21.68 24.71 -5.47
C GLY A 47 -22.81 24.22 -4.57
N PHE A 48 -22.64 24.37 -3.26
CA PHE A 48 -23.68 24.19 -2.24
C PHE A 48 -24.52 25.48 -2.11
N ASP A 49 -25.75 25.38 -1.62
CA ASP A 49 -26.63 26.51 -1.30
C ASP A 49 -26.37 26.97 0.14
N PRO A 50 -25.76 28.16 0.36
CA PRO A 50 -25.40 28.62 1.72
C PRO A 50 -26.57 28.88 2.66
N THR A 51 -27.80 28.58 2.24
CA THR A 51 -29.02 28.81 3.01
C THR A 51 -29.82 27.53 3.23
N ASP A 52 -29.27 26.38 2.85
CA ASP A 52 -29.90 25.07 2.92
C ASP A 52 -28.91 24.03 3.44
N GLU A 53 -29.20 23.46 4.62
CA GLU A 53 -28.28 22.53 5.31
C GLU A 53 -28.01 21.23 4.54
N ASP A 54 -28.85 20.91 3.56
CA ASP A 54 -28.79 19.71 2.72
C ASP A 54 -29.15 20.13 1.28
N SER A 55 -28.13 20.58 0.53
CA SER A 55 -28.32 21.18 -0.80
C SER A 55 -28.95 20.24 -1.82
N ASP A 56 -28.88 18.92 -1.62
CA ASP A 56 -29.41 17.92 -2.56
C ASP A 56 -30.57 17.05 -2.02
N ASP A 57 -31.06 17.37 -0.82
CA ASP A 57 -32.19 16.73 -0.12
C ASP A 57 -31.99 15.21 0.06
N ASP A 58 -30.75 14.73 0.23
CA ASP A 58 -30.44 13.31 0.35
C ASP A 58 -30.45 12.77 1.79
N GLY A 59 -30.47 13.68 2.77
CA GLY A 59 -30.59 13.41 4.20
C GLY A 59 -29.29 13.42 4.99
N GLU A 60 -28.16 13.79 4.39
CA GLU A 60 -26.90 14.18 5.05
C GLU A 60 -26.69 15.69 4.85
N THR A 61 -26.14 16.40 5.84
CA THR A 61 -25.90 17.85 5.66
C THR A 61 -24.67 18.11 4.80
N ASP A 62 -24.58 19.29 4.18
CA ASP A 62 -23.41 19.72 3.39
C ASP A 62 -22.14 19.67 4.25
N TYR A 63 -22.22 20.10 5.53
CA TYR A 63 -21.18 19.86 6.53
C TYR A 63 -20.84 18.38 6.70
N GLU A 64 -21.81 17.48 6.86
CA GLU A 64 -21.56 16.05 7.03
C GLU A 64 -20.88 15.44 5.79
N GLU A 65 -21.26 15.87 4.59
CA GLU A 65 -20.63 15.44 3.34
C GLU A 65 -19.17 15.91 3.24
N VAL A 66 -18.91 17.18 3.54
CA VAL A 66 -17.57 17.77 3.49
C VAL A 66 -16.69 17.33 4.66
N PHE A 67 -17.30 17.09 5.83
CA PHE A 67 -16.66 16.60 7.06
C PHE A 67 -16.55 15.08 7.12
N SER A 68 -17.15 14.34 6.18
CA SER A 68 -16.86 12.92 5.89
C SER A 68 -15.43 12.73 5.33
N PHE A 69 -14.48 13.51 5.84
CA PHE A 69 -13.06 13.31 5.70
C PHE A 69 -12.68 12.04 6.47
N ASP A 70 -12.73 10.92 5.77
CA ASP A 70 -12.27 9.66 6.30
C ASP A 70 -10.79 9.77 6.71
N THR A 71 -10.55 9.76 8.02
CA THR A 71 -9.20 9.70 8.62
C THR A 71 -8.80 8.28 9.01
N THR A 72 -9.67 7.32 8.78
CA THR A 72 -9.46 5.92 9.14
C THR A 72 -8.46 5.33 8.16
N ARG A 73 -7.30 4.92 8.66
CA ARG A 73 -6.36 4.18 7.82
C ARG A 73 -6.89 2.77 7.60
N PRO A 74 -6.72 2.20 6.39
CA PRO A 74 -7.02 0.81 6.17
C PRO A 74 -6.13 -0.08 7.04
N THR A 75 -6.57 -1.31 7.25
CA THR A 75 -5.78 -2.41 7.79
C THR A 75 -5.41 -3.36 6.67
N ILE A 76 -4.24 -3.99 6.79
CA ILE A 76 -3.71 -4.94 5.80
C ILE A 76 -2.90 -6.00 6.55
N THR A 77 -3.04 -7.26 6.15
CA THR A 77 -2.29 -8.39 6.72
C THR A 77 -1.99 -9.39 5.61
N ILE A 78 -0.72 -9.72 5.42
CA ILE A 78 -0.29 -10.78 4.52
C ILE A 78 -0.59 -12.13 5.19
N THR A 79 -1.43 -12.93 4.56
CA THR A 79 -1.89 -14.23 5.08
C THR A 79 -1.07 -15.39 4.55
N ALA A 80 -0.43 -15.22 3.38
CA ALA A 80 0.55 -16.15 2.84
C ALA A 80 1.61 -15.43 2.00
N PRO A 81 2.86 -15.91 1.99
CA PRO A 81 3.42 -16.95 2.86
C PRO A 81 3.50 -16.55 4.34
N SER A 82 3.70 -17.54 5.21
CA SER A 82 4.14 -17.25 6.57
C SER A 82 5.53 -16.61 6.56
N PRO A 83 5.86 -15.72 7.51
CA PRO A 83 7.20 -15.15 7.64
C PRO A 83 8.27 -16.24 7.68
N ASP A 84 9.41 -15.95 7.05
CA ASP A 84 10.62 -16.80 7.00
C ASP A 84 10.41 -18.17 6.32
N THR A 85 9.35 -18.31 5.50
CA THR A 85 9.12 -19.52 4.70
C THR A 85 10.23 -19.71 3.67
N VAL A 86 10.73 -20.95 3.54
CA VAL A 86 11.69 -21.34 2.50
C VAL A 86 10.96 -22.08 1.38
N PHE A 87 10.95 -21.50 0.19
CA PHE A 87 10.37 -22.09 -1.01
C PHE A 87 11.39 -22.86 -1.82
N ASN A 88 11.04 -24.07 -2.25
CA ASN A 88 11.84 -24.85 -3.20
C ASN A 88 11.41 -24.62 -4.68
N THR A 89 10.80 -23.47 -4.94
CA THR A 89 10.25 -23.04 -6.24
C THR A 89 10.56 -21.56 -6.44
N SER A 90 10.76 -21.14 -7.70
CA SER A 90 10.94 -19.74 -8.10
C SER A 90 9.61 -18.97 -8.23
N ASP A 91 8.50 -19.68 -8.08
CA ASP A 91 7.15 -19.15 -8.19
C ASP A 91 6.52 -19.08 -6.81
N VAL A 92 6.26 -17.86 -6.32
CA VAL A 92 5.69 -17.61 -4.99
C VAL A 92 4.42 -16.78 -5.12
N THR A 93 3.32 -17.32 -4.61
CA THR A 93 2.06 -16.59 -4.48
C THR A 93 2.01 -15.93 -3.11
N VAL A 94 1.71 -14.64 -3.10
CA VAL A 94 1.47 -13.84 -1.91
C VAL A 94 -0.03 -13.55 -1.83
N GLU A 95 -0.62 -13.73 -0.66
CA GLU A 95 -2.04 -13.52 -0.36
C GLU A 95 -2.19 -12.60 0.84
N TRP A 96 -3.23 -11.78 0.86
CA TRP A 96 -3.46 -10.83 1.94
C TRP A 96 -4.95 -10.58 2.17
N GLU A 97 -5.25 -10.03 3.34
CA GLU A 97 -6.56 -9.52 3.70
C GLU A 97 -6.43 -8.03 4.06
N GLY A 98 -7.33 -7.21 3.52
CA GLY A 98 -7.41 -5.79 3.86
C GLY A 98 -8.83 -5.42 4.27
N TYR A 99 -8.93 -4.50 5.22
CA TYR A 99 -10.21 -4.00 5.72
C TYR A 99 -10.12 -2.52 6.05
N ASP A 100 -11.18 -1.78 5.76
CA ASP A 100 -11.30 -0.36 6.09
C ASP A 100 -12.74 -0.04 6.49
N THR A 101 -12.91 0.65 7.62
CA THR A 101 -14.25 1.05 8.14
C THR A 101 -14.67 2.46 7.74
N GLY A 102 -13.78 3.22 7.10
CA GLY A 102 -14.07 4.55 6.61
C GLY A 102 -14.67 4.50 5.21
N SER A 103 -13.96 5.07 4.26
CA SER A 103 -14.32 5.18 2.85
C SER A 103 -14.19 3.85 2.08
N GLY A 104 -13.61 2.84 2.71
CA GLY A 104 -13.38 1.54 2.14
C GLY A 104 -12.14 1.50 1.23
N ILE A 105 -11.64 0.30 0.97
CA ILE A 105 -10.43 0.13 0.15
C ILE A 105 -10.71 0.51 -1.31
N HIS A 106 -9.91 1.43 -1.86
CA HIS A 106 -9.91 1.73 -3.28
C HIS A 106 -9.15 0.64 -4.05
N HIS A 107 -7.88 0.41 -3.70
CA HIS A 107 -7.01 -0.58 -4.36
C HIS A 107 -5.85 -1.05 -3.47
N TYR A 108 -5.14 -2.08 -3.96
CA TYR A 108 -3.90 -2.58 -3.41
C TYR A 108 -2.74 -2.38 -4.40
N GLU A 109 -1.55 -2.29 -3.84
CA GLU A 109 -0.28 -2.32 -4.54
C GLU A 109 0.63 -3.35 -3.88
N VAL A 110 1.45 -4.04 -4.67
CA VAL A 110 2.44 -4.99 -4.15
C VAL A 110 3.80 -4.72 -4.75
N ARG A 111 4.88 -4.91 -3.99
CA ARG A 111 6.25 -4.84 -4.51
C ARG A 111 7.13 -5.93 -3.90
N LEU A 112 8.17 -6.28 -4.65
CA LEU A 112 9.22 -7.20 -4.24
C LEU A 112 10.56 -6.47 -4.17
N ASP A 113 11.36 -6.70 -3.13
CA ASP A 113 12.75 -6.23 -2.98
C ASP A 113 12.95 -4.73 -3.22
N ASN A 114 12.03 -3.90 -2.72
CA ASN A 114 12.02 -2.45 -2.91
C ASN A 114 11.94 -1.98 -4.37
N ASN A 115 11.53 -2.85 -5.29
CA ASN A 115 11.25 -2.46 -6.67
C ASN A 115 10.00 -1.57 -6.77
N THR A 116 9.64 -1.19 -8.00
CA THR A 116 8.43 -0.40 -8.29
C THR A 116 7.17 -1.12 -7.81
N TRP A 117 6.23 -0.35 -7.27
CA TRP A 117 4.90 -0.81 -6.92
C TRP A 117 4.14 -1.32 -8.14
N ILE A 118 3.55 -2.50 -8.00
CA ILE A 118 2.68 -3.13 -9.00
C ILE A 118 1.24 -2.92 -8.54
N PRO A 119 0.42 -2.15 -9.26
CA PRO A 119 -0.99 -2.02 -8.93
C PRO A 119 -1.72 -3.33 -9.23
N VAL A 120 -2.47 -3.84 -8.27
CA VAL A 120 -3.24 -5.10 -8.39
C VAL A 120 -4.74 -4.89 -8.22
N ALA A 121 -5.20 -3.63 -8.34
CA ALA A 121 -6.60 -3.24 -8.19
C ALA A 121 -7.18 -3.77 -6.86
N ARG A 122 -8.21 -4.61 -6.90
CA ARG A 122 -8.82 -5.20 -5.69
C ARG A 122 -8.53 -6.69 -5.51
N GLU A 123 -7.57 -7.22 -6.26
CA GLU A 123 -7.11 -8.59 -6.04
C GLU A 123 -6.51 -8.71 -4.64
N THR A 124 -6.67 -9.89 -4.03
CA THR A 124 -6.12 -10.22 -2.71
C THR A 124 -4.98 -11.22 -2.79
N SER A 125 -4.44 -11.41 -4.00
CA SER A 125 -3.28 -12.26 -4.25
C SER A 125 -2.46 -11.77 -5.43
N HIS A 126 -1.16 -12.06 -5.40
CA HIS A 126 -0.26 -11.82 -6.52
C HIS A 126 0.80 -12.91 -6.59
N LYS A 127 1.07 -13.40 -7.81
CA LYS A 127 2.09 -14.42 -8.04
C LYS A 127 3.34 -13.78 -8.63
N PHE A 128 4.44 -13.88 -7.90
CA PHE A 128 5.77 -13.61 -8.41
C PHE A 128 6.32 -14.87 -9.08
N THR A 129 6.91 -14.71 -10.27
CA THR A 129 7.50 -15.80 -11.05
C THR A 129 8.98 -15.53 -11.31
N ASP A 130 9.73 -16.58 -11.64
CA ASP A 130 11.14 -16.50 -12.01
C ASP A 130 12.02 -15.82 -10.94
N LEU A 131 11.67 -16.01 -9.66
CA LEU A 131 12.45 -15.47 -8.54
C LEU A 131 13.82 -16.14 -8.47
N SER A 132 14.84 -15.30 -8.27
CA SER A 132 16.20 -15.77 -8.01
C SER A 132 16.27 -16.51 -6.68
N ASN A 133 17.25 -17.39 -6.54
CA ASN A 133 17.59 -17.97 -5.25
C ASN A 133 18.11 -16.89 -4.28
N GLY A 134 17.60 -16.84 -3.05
CA GLY A 134 17.99 -15.86 -2.03
C GLY A 134 16.85 -15.42 -1.12
N GLU A 135 17.15 -14.45 -0.25
CA GLU A 135 16.14 -13.76 0.56
C GLU A 135 15.36 -12.77 -0.29
N HIS A 136 14.06 -12.73 -0.09
CA HIS A 136 13.13 -11.80 -0.72
C HIS A 136 12.28 -11.10 0.33
N THR A 137 11.95 -9.83 0.05
CA THR A 137 11.04 -9.03 0.85
C THR A 137 9.85 -8.64 0.01
N VAL A 138 8.64 -9.03 0.43
CA VAL A 138 7.40 -8.55 -0.19
C VAL A 138 6.72 -7.56 0.73
N GLU A 139 6.19 -6.50 0.13
CA GLU A 139 5.37 -5.52 0.80
C GLU A 139 4.06 -5.34 0.03
N VAL A 140 2.96 -5.39 0.76
CA VAL A 140 1.61 -5.11 0.24
C VAL A 140 1.11 -3.83 0.88
N LYS A 141 0.54 -2.94 0.08
CA LYS A 141 -0.06 -1.69 0.51
C LYS A 141 -1.53 -1.65 0.16
N ALA A 142 -2.37 -1.30 1.12
CA ALA A 142 -3.76 -0.94 0.92
C ALA A 142 -3.91 0.58 0.85
N VAL A 143 -4.75 1.06 -0.06
CA VAL A 143 -5.09 2.47 -0.25
C VAL A 143 -6.62 2.61 -0.27
N ASP A 144 -7.17 3.48 0.57
CA ASP A 144 -8.60 3.79 0.60
C ASP A 144 -9.02 4.81 -0.47
N ARG A 145 -10.28 5.28 -0.46
CA ARG A 145 -10.80 6.20 -1.48
C ARG A 145 -10.40 7.66 -1.28
N VAL A 146 -9.98 8.03 -0.08
CA VAL A 146 -9.58 9.41 0.27
C VAL A 146 -8.06 9.57 0.35
N GLY A 147 -7.31 8.48 0.14
CA GLY A 147 -5.86 8.46 0.04
C GLY A 147 -5.13 8.04 1.32
N ASN A 148 -5.81 7.56 2.37
CA ASN A 148 -5.10 6.94 3.48
C ASN A 148 -4.54 5.58 3.04
N THR A 149 -3.41 5.22 3.65
CA THR A 149 -2.66 4.02 3.27
C THR A 149 -2.20 3.23 4.48
N ALA A 150 -2.05 1.92 4.31
CA ALA A 150 -1.36 1.04 5.24
C ALA A 150 -0.58 -0.03 4.48
N SER A 151 0.46 -0.57 5.10
CA SER A 151 1.34 -1.57 4.47
C SER A 151 1.69 -2.67 5.45
N ASP A 152 1.84 -3.89 4.93
CA ASP A 152 2.39 -5.04 5.65
C ASP A 152 3.56 -5.63 4.86
N VAL A 153 4.54 -6.18 5.58
CA VAL A 153 5.82 -6.63 5.04
C VAL A 153 6.13 -8.01 5.59
N ILE A 154 6.54 -8.93 4.71
CA ILE A 154 7.12 -10.21 5.12
C ILE A 154 8.39 -10.53 4.33
N HIS A 155 9.19 -11.42 4.91
CA HIS A 155 10.39 -11.96 4.30
C HIS A 155 10.21 -13.46 4.03
N PHE A 156 10.77 -13.95 2.93
CA PHE A 156 10.81 -15.36 2.58
C PHE A 156 12.08 -15.68 1.78
N THR A 157 12.49 -16.95 1.77
CA THR A 157 13.66 -17.41 1.03
C THR A 157 13.22 -18.24 -0.18
N VAL A 158 13.82 -18.00 -1.34
CA VAL A 158 13.74 -18.92 -2.49
C VAL A 158 15.02 -19.75 -2.55
N ASN A 159 14.87 -21.06 -2.57
CA ASN A 159 15.97 -22.01 -2.70
C ASN A 159 15.55 -23.22 -3.56
N THR A 160 15.71 -23.08 -4.87
CA THR A 160 15.46 -24.14 -5.87
C THR A 160 16.58 -25.18 -5.95
N SER A 161 17.62 -25.09 -5.12
CA SER A 161 18.76 -26.00 -5.16
C SER A 161 18.44 -27.36 -4.52
N LEU A 162 18.72 -28.43 -5.25
CA LEU A 162 18.42 -29.81 -4.83
C LEU A 162 19.41 -30.39 -3.81
N ILE A 163 20.53 -29.72 -3.53
CA ILE A 163 21.65 -30.28 -2.74
C ILE A 163 22.01 -29.40 -1.53
N GLY A 164 21.05 -28.58 -1.09
CA GLY A 164 21.16 -27.69 0.07
C GLY A 164 21.55 -26.28 -0.36
N GLY A 165 20.79 -25.29 0.09
CA GLY A 165 21.09 -23.84 -0.06
C GLY A 165 21.04 -23.25 -1.47
N PRO A 166 20.73 -21.96 -1.61
CA PRO A 166 20.83 -21.27 -2.89
C PRO A 166 22.27 -21.36 -3.45
N GLY A 167 22.47 -22.02 -4.61
CA GLY A 167 23.75 -22.02 -5.34
C GLY A 167 24.32 -23.35 -5.88
N PHE A 168 23.80 -24.55 -5.56
CA PHE A 168 24.66 -25.75 -5.61
C PHE A 168 24.58 -26.65 -6.87
N ILE A 169 23.67 -26.45 -7.83
CA ILE A 169 23.53 -27.38 -8.99
C ILE A 169 24.14 -26.92 -10.32
N GLU A 170 24.39 -25.62 -10.53
CA GLU A 170 25.40 -25.23 -11.53
C GLU A 170 26.78 -25.73 -11.09
N GLU A 171 27.09 -25.66 -9.79
CA GLU A 171 28.39 -26.07 -9.23
C GLU A 171 28.65 -27.56 -9.36
N VAL A 172 27.68 -28.45 -9.09
CA VAL A 172 27.93 -29.90 -9.19
C VAL A 172 28.08 -30.37 -10.66
N VAL A 173 27.31 -29.81 -11.59
CA VAL A 173 27.43 -30.14 -13.02
C VAL A 173 28.73 -29.57 -13.60
N LEU A 174 29.12 -28.35 -13.23
CA LEU A 174 30.41 -27.77 -13.59
C LEU A 174 31.57 -28.58 -13.00
N VAL A 175 31.47 -29.03 -11.75
CA VAL A 175 32.47 -29.89 -11.10
C VAL A 175 32.64 -31.22 -11.82
N LEU A 176 31.55 -31.89 -12.21
CA LEU A 176 31.63 -33.16 -12.94
C LEU A 176 32.15 -32.99 -14.38
N VAL A 177 31.76 -31.91 -15.07
CA VAL A 177 32.30 -31.58 -16.40
C VAL A 177 33.80 -31.26 -16.33
N VAL A 178 34.24 -30.46 -15.35
CA VAL A 178 35.67 -30.16 -15.09
C VAL A 178 36.44 -31.42 -14.74
N LEU A 179 35.89 -32.28 -13.88
CA LEU A 179 36.51 -33.57 -13.55
C LEU A 179 36.70 -34.42 -14.80
N ALA A 180 35.69 -34.53 -15.66
CA ALA A 180 35.79 -35.28 -16.90
C ALA A 180 36.85 -34.71 -17.86
N VAL A 181 36.92 -33.38 -18.00
CA VAL A 181 37.93 -32.71 -18.84
C VAL A 181 39.35 -32.91 -18.29
N VAL A 182 39.56 -32.81 -16.96
CA VAL A 182 40.85 -33.06 -16.31
C VAL A 182 41.30 -34.51 -16.49
N ILE A 183 40.40 -35.46 -16.25
CA ILE A 183 40.66 -36.88 -16.47
C ILE A 183 41.06 -37.11 -17.93
N PHE A 184 40.38 -36.48 -18.89
CA PHE A 184 40.70 -36.56 -20.30
C PHE A 184 42.08 -35.96 -20.65
N MET A 185 42.44 -34.78 -20.13
CA MET A 185 43.75 -34.17 -20.36
C MET A 185 44.92 -35.00 -19.78
N LEU A 186 44.72 -35.59 -18.60
CA LEU A 186 45.71 -36.49 -17.99
C LEU A 186 45.88 -37.77 -18.80
N TYR A 187 44.79 -38.28 -19.37
CA TYR A 187 44.83 -39.43 -20.26
C TYR A 187 45.61 -39.13 -21.54
N VAL A 188 45.43 -37.95 -22.14
CA VAL A 188 46.17 -37.52 -23.35
C VAL A 188 47.67 -37.35 -23.07
N LYS A 189 48.06 -36.63 -22.01
CA LYS A 189 49.49 -36.41 -21.65
C LYS A 189 50.28 -37.68 -21.33
N LYS A 190 49.60 -38.75 -20.91
CA LYS A 190 50.24 -40.04 -20.62
C LYS A 190 50.56 -40.83 -21.90
N LYS A 191 50.00 -40.42 -23.03
CA LYS A 191 50.12 -41.12 -24.31
C LYS A 191 51.22 -40.52 -25.21
N ASP A 192 51.68 -39.31 -24.89
CA ASP A 192 52.87 -38.66 -25.45
C ASP A 192 54.13 -39.01 -24.62
#